data_AF-A3X7Z1-F1
#
_entry.id   AF-A3X7Z1-F1
#
_cell.length_a   1.000
_cell.length_b   1.000
_cell.length_c   1.000
_cell.angle_alpha   90.00
_cell.angle_beta   90.00
_cell.angle_gamma   90.00
#
_symmetry.space_group_name_H-M   'P 1'
#
loop_
_entity.id
_entity.type
_entity.pdbx_description
1 polymer ?
#
loop_
_entity_poly.entity_id
_entity_poly.type
_entity_poly.pdbx_seq_one_letter_code
_entity_poly.pdbx_strand_id
1 'polypeptide(L)'
;MFKKTAVFSFGLFAALPVAAQSISQHFDKYRDSCFQRFYSDSHLASHPVQKVEAIQLSHFSAESRAMPGSEMNLRIAVRLRGRSTWQTPVICRPKGNSLSCGVECDGGRFDVVVKNHSSILITGGTDLYFSDCDAKPRILERAPDDKVFMLHQQPLSNCRP
;
A
#
# COMPACT_ATOMS: atom_id res chain seq x y z
N MET A 1 38.36 58.69 -2.59
CA MET A 1 38.35 57.24 -2.25
C MET A 1 37.07 56.95 -1.47
N PHE A 2 36.03 56.40 -2.10
CA PHE A 2 34.74 56.09 -1.45
C PHE A 2 34.69 54.61 -1.08
N LYS A 3 34.62 54.29 0.23
CA LYS A 3 34.42 52.93 0.76
C LYS A 3 32.94 52.58 0.69
N LYS A 4 32.59 51.52 -0.06
CA LYS A 4 31.26 50.92 -0.05
C LYS A 4 31.18 49.88 1.06
N THR A 5 30.34 50.11 2.05
CA THR A 5 29.98 49.14 3.10
C THR A 5 28.94 48.17 2.52
N ALA A 6 29.30 46.90 2.40
CA ALA A 6 28.37 45.84 2.03
C ALA A 6 27.72 45.27 3.30
N VAL A 7 26.41 45.43 3.43
CA VAL A 7 25.61 44.82 4.49
C VAL A 7 25.18 43.44 4.00
N PHE A 8 25.74 42.38 4.58
CA PHE A 8 25.31 41.00 4.37
C PHE A 8 24.06 40.74 5.21
N SER A 9 22.91 40.59 4.57
CA SER A 9 21.68 40.12 5.23
C SER A 9 21.70 38.60 5.34
N PHE A 10 21.74 38.09 6.58
CA PHE A 10 21.52 36.67 6.89
C PHE A 10 20.02 36.38 6.77
N GLY A 11 19.61 35.69 5.71
CA GLY A 11 18.25 35.19 5.53
C GLY A 11 17.99 33.99 6.45
N LEU A 12 17.06 34.16 7.41
CA LEU A 12 16.60 33.11 8.31
C LEU A 12 15.63 32.19 7.55
N PHE A 13 16.06 30.97 7.18
CA PHE A 13 15.17 29.96 6.62
C PHE A 13 14.38 29.29 7.75
N ALA A 14 13.11 29.66 7.90
CA ALA A 14 12.20 28.96 8.81
C ALA A 14 11.87 27.57 8.24
N ALA A 15 12.24 26.51 8.97
CA ALA A 15 11.84 25.14 8.63
C ALA A 15 10.35 24.96 8.94
N LEU A 16 9.53 24.78 7.90
CA LEU A 16 8.11 24.46 8.08
C LEU A 16 7.96 23.02 8.62
N PRO A 17 7.05 22.79 9.58
CA PRO A 17 6.76 21.45 10.05
C PRO A 17 6.15 20.63 8.91
N VAL A 18 6.77 19.49 8.60
CA VAL A 18 6.21 18.52 7.66
C VAL A 18 5.00 17.89 8.34
N ALA A 19 3.80 18.31 7.97
CA ALA A 19 2.56 17.67 8.41
C ALA A 19 2.61 16.19 8.02
N ALA A 20 2.34 15.29 8.98
CA ALA A 20 2.26 13.87 8.71
C ALA A 20 1.16 13.62 7.66
N GLN A 21 1.53 12.99 6.54
CA GLN A 21 0.60 12.75 5.43
C GLN A 21 -0.49 11.78 5.84
N SER A 22 -1.74 12.13 5.54
CA SER A 22 -2.90 11.36 5.97
C SER A 22 -3.15 10.17 5.06
N ILE A 23 -3.50 9.01 5.61
CA ILE A 23 -3.94 7.85 4.82
C ILE A 23 -5.15 8.18 3.93
N SER A 24 -5.98 9.14 4.34
CA SER A 24 -7.10 9.64 3.56
C SER A 24 -6.71 10.32 2.24
N GLN A 25 -5.44 10.74 2.09
CA GLN A 25 -4.93 11.27 0.82
C GLN A 25 -4.74 10.17 -0.23
N HIS A 26 -4.53 8.92 0.22
CA HIS A 26 -4.31 7.76 -0.65
C HIS A 26 -5.57 6.92 -0.82
N PHE A 27 -6.38 6.83 0.23
CA PHE A 27 -7.63 6.08 0.25
C PHE A 27 -8.74 6.95 0.84
N ASP A 28 -9.62 7.40 -0.04
CA ASP A 28 -10.87 8.06 0.32
C ASP A 28 -12.01 7.18 -0.17
N LYS A 29 -13.05 7.00 0.65
CA LYS A 29 -14.20 6.13 0.36
C LYS A 29 -14.87 6.44 -0.99
N TYR A 30 -14.76 7.67 -1.49
CA TYR A 30 -15.40 8.13 -2.71
C TYR A 30 -14.47 8.23 -3.91
N ARG A 31 -13.17 7.94 -3.75
CA ARG A 31 -12.17 8.05 -4.81
C ARG A 31 -11.45 6.75 -5.07
N ASP A 32 -11.32 6.42 -6.35
CA ASP A 32 -10.57 5.26 -6.79
C ASP A 32 -9.06 5.47 -6.60
N SER A 33 -8.34 4.40 -6.28
CA SER A 33 -6.89 4.43 -6.20
C SER A 33 -6.26 3.09 -6.57
N CYS A 34 -5.01 3.14 -7.04
CA CYS A 34 -4.27 1.99 -7.53
C CYS A 34 -2.82 2.11 -7.06
N PHE A 35 -2.35 1.08 -6.37
CA PHE A 35 -0.97 0.97 -5.90
C PHE A 35 -0.41 -0.39 -6.29
N GLN A 36 0.81 -0.42 -6.82
CA GLN A 36 1.45 -1.67 -7.26
C GLN A 36 2.94 -1.68 -6.94
N ARG A 37 3.48 -2.89 -6.85
CA ARG A 37 4.91 -3.17 -6.87
C ARG A 37 5.15 -4.38 -7.76
N PHE A 38 6.09 -4.23 -8.69
CA PHE A 38 6.66 -5.33 -9.47
C PHE A 38 8.15 -5.42 -9.14
N TYR A 39 8.62 -6.63 -8.87
CA TYR A 39 10.04 -6.88 -8.64
C TYR A 39 10.67 -7.43 -9.93
N SER A 40 11.80 -6.86 -10.33
CA SER A 40 12.56 -7.35 -11.47
C SER A 40 13.20 -8.69 -11.16
N ASP A 41 13.55 -9.44 -12.21
CA ASP A 41 14.30 -10.69 -12.08
C ASP A 41 15.61 -10.49 -11.30
N SER A 42 16.30 -9.36 -11.51
CA SER A 42 17.51 -9.00 -10.77
C SER A 42 17.27 -8.82 -9.26
N HIS A 43 16.14 -8.22 -8.87
CA HIS A 43 15.75 -8.09 -7.46
C HIS A 43 15.41 -9.47 -6.87
N LEU A 44 14.66 -10.28 -7.60
CA LEU A 44 14.25 -11.60 -7.13
C LEU A 44 15.43 -12.58 -7.04
N ALA A 45 16.45 -12.42 -7.89
CA ALA A 45 17.70 -13.16 -7.81
C ALA A 45 18.53 -12.79 -6.56
N SER A 46 18.51 -11.52 -6.14
CA SER A 46 19.20 -11.07 -4.91
C SER A 46 18.43 -11.35 -3.62
N HIS A 47 17.13 -11.69 -3.72
CA HIS A 47 16.27 -12.05 -2.59
C HIS A 47 15.67 -13.46 -2.80
N PRO A 48 16.48 -14.53 -2.73
CA PRO A 48 16.07 -15.87 -3.15
C PRO A 48 14.89 -16.45 -2.34
N VAL A 49 14.65 -15.95 -1.13
CA VAL A 49 13.57 -16.40 -0.24
C VAL A 49 12.29 -15.56 -0.35
N GLN A 50 12.30 -14.46 -1.10
CA GLN A 50 11.11 -13.66 -1.40
C GLN A 50 10.23 -14.39 -2.42
N LYS A 51 9.00 -14.74 -2.08
CA LYS A 51 8.07 -15.48 -2.95
C LYS A 51 7.24 -14.55 -3.83
N VAL A 52 6.95 -13.33 -3.37
CA VAL A 52 6.13 -12.36 -4.11
C VAL A 52 6.94 -11.73 -5.24
N GLU A 53 6.44 -11.87 -6.45
CA GLU A 53 6.95 -11.20 -7.66
C GLU A 53 6.22 -9.89 -7.93
N ALA A 54 4.92 -9.85 -7.65
CA ALA A 54 4.11 -8.64 -7.78
C ALA A 54 3.01 -8.59 -6.72
N ILE A 55 2.70 -7.37 -6.27
CA ILE A 55 1.62 -7.10 -5.33
C ILE A 55 0.91 -5.79 -5.70
N GLN A 56 -0.40 -5.80 -5.57
CA GLN A 56 -1.29 -4.68 -5.86
C GLN A 56 -2.29 -4.50 -4.74
N LEU A 57 -2.61 -3.24 -4.45
CA LEU A 57 -3.78 -2.85 -3.67
C LEU A 57 -4.56 -1.81 -4.47
N SER A 58 -5.80 -2.14 -4.78
CA SER A 58 -6.71 -1.28 -5.54
C SER A 58 -7.97 -0.97 -4.76
N HIS A 59 -8.45 0.25 -4.93
CA HIS A 59 -9.70 0.74 -4.37
C HIS A 59 -10.58 1.22 -5.51
N PHE A 60 -11.77 0.63 -5.64
CA PHE A 60 -12.82 1.12 -6.53
C PHE A 60 -13.98 1.59 -5.66
N SER A 61 -14.21 2.90 -5.67
CA SER A 61 -15.11 3.57 -4.72
C SER A 61 -16.55 3.06 -4.80
N ALA A 62 -16.99 2.51 -5.93
CA ALA A 62 -18.30 1.87 -6.07
C ALA A 62 -18.51 0.73 -5.06
N GLU A 63 -17.48 -0.10 -4.82
CA GLU A 63 -17.54 -1.22 -3.87
C GLU A 63 -17.56 -0.73 -2.41
N SER A 64 -16.85 0.37 -2.10
CA SER A 64 -16.80 0.94 -0.76
C SER A 64 -18.00 1.80 -0.38
N ARG A 65 -18.68 2.43 -1.33
CA ARG A 65 -19.88 3.27 -1.06
C ARG A 65 -21.02 2.45 -0.46
N ALA A 66 -21.10 1.15 -0.76
CA ALA A 66 -22.08 0.24 -0.19
C ALA A 66 -21.74 -0.21 1.25
N MET A 67 -20.49 0.00 1.72
CA MET A 67 -20.05 -0.42 3.04
C MET A 67 -20.56 0.54 4.13
N PRO A 68 -20.86 0.06 5.36
CA PRO A 68 -21.29 0.93 6.46
C PRO A 68 -20.16 1.84 6.96
N GLY A 69 -20.54 3.01 7.49
CA GLY A 69 -19.61 3.93 8.16
C GLY A 69 -18.39 4.30 7.32
N SER A 70 -17.20 4.21 7.92
CA SER A 70 -15.91 4.50 7.26
C SER A 70 -15.20 3.27 6.70
N GLU A 71 -15.87 2.12 6.67
CA GLU A 71 -15.32 0.91 6.04
C GLU A 71 -15.21 1.09 4.53
N MET A 72 -14.17 0.46 4.00
CA MET A 72 -13.89 0.41 2.57
C MET A 72 -13.64 -1.03 2.15
N ASN A 73 -14.15 -1.37 0.96
CA ASN A 73 -13.84 -2.63 0.29
C ASN A 73 -12.73 -2.36 -0.72
N LEU A 74 -11.57 -2.95 -0.46
CA LEU A 74 -10.39 -2.87 -1.31
C LEU A 74 -10.13 -4.25 -1.90
N ARG A 75 -9.24 -4.32 -2.88
CA ARG A 75 -8.83 -5.58 -3.51
C ARG A 75 -7.32 -5.70 -3.46
N ILE A 76 -6.86 -6.79 -2.84
CA ILE A 76 -5.45 -7.16 -2.85
C ILE A 76 -5.24 -8.22 -3.93
N ALA A 77 -4.20 -8.03 -4.74
CA ALA A 77 -3.74 -9.04 -5.70
C ALA A 77 -2.26 -9.32 -5.51
N VAL A 78 -1.89 -10.60 -5.55
CA VAL A 78 -0.52 -11.08 -5.33
C VAL A 78 -0.18 -12.10 -6.42
N ARG A 79 1.00 -11.97 -6.99
CA ARG A 79 1.60 -12.96 -7.88
C ARG A 79 2.86 -13.51 -7.23
N LEU A 80 2.86 -14.82 -7.00
CA LEU A 80 4.05 -15.54 -6.56
C LEU A 80 4.88 -16.00 -7.76
N ARG A 81 6.19 -16.20 -7.56
CA ARG A 81 7.10 -16.69 -8.60
C ARG A 81 6.56 -17.94 -9.31
N GLY A 82 6.50 -17.89 -10.63
CA GLY A 82 6.07 -19.04 -11.45
C GLY A 82 4.64 -19.50 -11.18
N ARG A 83 3.77 -18.61 -10.69
CA ARG A 83 2.35 -18.87 -10.41
C ARG A 83 1.48 -17.79 -11.06
N SER A 84 0.19 -18.11 -11.24
CA SER A 84 -0.82 -17.13 -11.63
C SER A 84 -1.06 -16.10 -10.51
N THR A 85 -1.51 -14.90 -10.89
CA THR A 85 -1.98 -13.88 -9.93
C THR A 85 -3.23 -14.37 -9.19
N TRP A 86 -3.27 -14.14 -7.89
CA TRP A 86 -4.44 -14.35 -7.04
C TRP A 86 -4.95 -13.00 -6.55
N GLN A 87 -6.25 -12.89 -6.35
CA GLN A 87 -6.86 -11.66 -5.87
C GLN A 87 -8.06 -12.00 -4.98
N THR A 88 -8.30 -11.17 -3.97
CA THR A 88 -9.46 -11.28 -3.08
C THR A 88 -9.87 -9.89 -2.62
N PRO A 89 -11.17 -9.64 -2.39
CA PRO A 89 -11.60 -8.46 -1.65
C PRO A 89 -11.04 -8.50 -0.21
N VAL A 90 -10.87 -7.32 0.37
CA VAL A 90 -10.46 -7.08 1.75
C VAL A 90 -11.26 -5.93 2.33
N ILE A 91 -11.70 -6.09 3.57
CA ILE A 91 -12.39 -5.03 4.30
C ILE A 91 -11.35 -4.26 5.10
N CYS A 92 -11.25 -2.96 4.84
CA CYS A 92 -10.32 -2.06 5.48
C CYS A 92 -11.05 -1.03 6.34
N ARG A 93 -10.55 -0.84 7.57
CA ARG A 93 -11.04 0.17 8.53
C ARG A 93 -9.94 1.19 8.80
N PRO A 94 -10.27 2.50 8.83
CA PRO A 94 -9.34 3.51 9.33
C PRO A 94 -8.92 3.22 10.77
N LYS A 95 -7.62 3.32 11.04
CA LYS A 95 -6.99 3.17 12.36
C LYS A 95 -5.97 4.28 12.52
N GLY A 96 -6.39 5.41 13.09
CA GLY A 96 -5.57 6.62 13.14
C GLY A 96 -5.13 7.04 11.73
N ASN A 97 -3.82 7.05 11.48
CA ASN A 97 -3.25 7.39 10.18
C ASN A 97 -2.89 6.17 9.29
N SER A 98 -3.62 5.07 9.45
CA SER A 98 -3.42 3.82 8.73
C SER A 98 -4.75 3.16 8.38
N LEU A 99 -4.73 2.15 7.52
CA LEU A 99 -5.84 1.20 7.38
C LEU A 99 -5.45 -0.12 8.03
N SER A 100 -6.38 -0.72 8.77
CA SER A 100 -6.27 -2.12 9.15
C SER A 100 -7.22 -2.94 8.27
N CYS A 101 -6.66 -3.89 7.53
CA CYS A 101 -7.35 -4.65 6.50
C CYS A 101 -7.40 -6.13 6.86
N GLY A 102 -8.55 -6.76 6.62
CA GLY A 102 -8.75 -8.19 6.80
C GLY A 102 -9.29 -8.83 5.53
N VAL A 103 -8.78 -10.02 5.22
CA VAL A 103 -9.44 -10.95 4.30
C VAL A 103 -10.60 -11.60 5.05
N GLU A 104 -11.73 -11.80 4.37
CA GLU A 104 -12.88 -12.48 4.97
C GLU A 104 -12.55 -13.92 5.39
N CYS A 105 -13.41 -14.51 6.25
CA CYS A 105 -13.27 -15.89 6.73
C CYS A 105 -11.93 -16.18 7.41
N ASP A 106 -11.44 -15.23 8.20
CA ASP A 106 -10.14 -15.30 8.89
C ASP A 106 -8.96 -15.55 7.95
N GLY A 107 -9.07 -15.16 6.68
CA GLY A 107 -8.02 -15.31 5.67
C GLY A 107 -6.79 -14.41 5.87
N GLY A 108 -6.64 -13.84 7.06
CA GLY A 108 -5.50 -13.04 7.46
C GLY A 108 -5.74 -11.54 7.45
N ARG A 109 -4.70 -10.82 7.87
CA ARG A 109 -4.77 -9.38 8.13
C ARG A 109 -3.46 -8.69 7.83
N PHE A 110 -3.53 -7.41 7.46
CA PHE A 110 -2.38 -6.54 7.23
C PHE A 110 -2.77 -5.08 7.46
N ASP A 111 -1.77 -4.23 7.68
CA ASP A 111 -1.96 -2.79 7.80
C ASP A 111 -1.41 -2.08 6.56
N VAL A 112 -2.03 -0.95 6.21
CA VAL A 112 -1.59 -0.03 5.16
C VAL A 112 -1.21 1.30 5.80
N VAL A 113 0.04 1.70 5.61
CA VAL A 113 0.56 2.96 6.15
C VAL A 113 1.12 3.85 5.04
N VAL A 114 1.03 5.16 5.22
CA VAL A 114 1.60 6.14 4.29
C VAL A 114 3.13 6.12 4.39
N LYS A 115 3.82 6.01 3.26
CA LYS A 115 5.27 6.20 3.19
C LYS A 115 5.63 7.62 2.73
N ASN A 116 4.98 8.07 1.67
CA ASN A 116 5.07 9.41 1.11
C ASN A 116 3.84 9.66 0.20
N HIS A 117 3.76 10.83 -0.44
CA HIS A 117 2.60 11.25 -1.25
C HIS A 117 2.24 10.29 -2.41
N SER A 118 3.18 9.49 -2.91
CA SER A 118 2.94 8.55 -4.01
C SER A 118 3.16 7.09 -3.63
N SER A 119 3.39 6.78 -2.35
CA SER A 119 3.75 5.43 -1.93
C SER A 119 3.15 5.05 -0.58
N ILE A 120 2.75 3.79 -0.48
CA ILE A 120 2.24 3.16 0.75
C ILE A 120 3.11 1.96 1.12
N LEU A 121 3.01 1.52 2.38
CA LEU A 121 3.52 0.23 2.81
C LEU A 121 2.35 -0.67 3.18
N ILE A 122 2.38 -1.91 2.69
CA ILE A 122 1.64 -3.04 3.25
C ILE A 122 2.56 -3.71 4.26
N THR A 123 2.14 -3.81 5.52
CA THR A 123 2.99 -4.27 6.64
C THR A 123 2.15 -4.95 7.74
N GLY A 124 2.81 -5.45 8.79
CA GLY A 124 2.18 -6.05 9.98
C GLY A 124 1.32 -7.28 9.68
N GLY A 125 0.55 -7.74 10.66
CA GLY A 125 -0.48 -8.76 10.46
C GLY A 125 0.03 -10.20 10.32
N THR A 126 -0.73 -11.04 9.60
CA THR A 126 -0.54 -12.49 9.48
C THR A 126 -0.30 -12.91 8.03
N ASP A 127 -0.08 -14.21 7.81
CA ASP A 127 -0.18 -14.81 6.48
C ASP A 127 -1.56 -14.55 5.88
N LEU A 128 -1.63 -14.52 4.54
CA LEU A 128 -2.85 -14.25 3.79
C LEU A 128 -3.31 -15.50 3.05
N TYR A 129 -4.60 -15.79 3.13
CA TYR A 129 -5.24 -16.96 2.55
C TYR A 129 -6.23 -16.47 1.49
N PHE A 130 -5.95 -16.81 0.23
CA PHE A 130 -6.78 -16.45 -0.92
C PHE A 130 -7.71 -17.63 -1.22
N SER A 131 -8.97 -17.56 -0.75
CA SER A 131 -10.02 -18.57 -0.94
C SER A 131 -11.41 -18.02 -0.63
N ASP A 132 -12.44 -18.59 -1.25
CA ASP A 132 -13.86 -18.27 -1.00
C ASP A 132 -14.42 -18.99 0.24
N CYS A 133 -13.69 -18.97 1.37
CA CYS A 133 -14.04 -19.60 2.67
C CYS A 133 -14.12 -21.14 2.71
N ASP A 134 -14.64 -21.78 1.65
CA ASP A 134 -14.84 -23.23 1.57
C ASP A 134 -13.80 -23.94 0.69
N ALA A 135 -12.92 -23.18 0.03
CA ALA A 135 -11.89 -23.69 -0.85
C ALA A 135 -10.57 -23.96 -0.12
N LYS A 136 -9.75 -24.88 -0.66
CA LYS A 136 -8.36 -25.04 -0.18
C LYS A 136 -7.61 -23.71 -0.34
N PRO A 137 -7.04 -23.14 0.74
CA PRO A 137 -6.48 -21.81 0.68
C PRO A 137 -5.19 -21.78 -0.14
N ARG A 138 -5.01 -20.72 -0.92
CA ARG A 138 -3.71 -20.35 -1.48
C ARG A 138 -3.05 -19.38 -0.52
N ILE A 139 -1.89 -19.75 0.03
CA ILE A 139 -1.30 -19.05 1.16
C ILE A 139 -0.13 -18.18 0.69
N LEU A 140 -0.14 -16.90 1.07
CA LEU A 140 1.06 -16.06 1.11
C LEU A 140 1.63 -16.13 2.53
N GLU A 141 2.67 -16.93 2.69
CA GLU A 141 3.51 -16.93 3.89
C GLU A 141 4.43 -15.71 3.85
N ARG A 142 4.34 -14.85 4.87
CA ARG A 142 5.01 -13.54 4.84
C ARG A 142 6.46 -13.56 5.31
N ALA A 143 6.98 -14.69 5.76
CA ALA A 143 8.34 -14.80 6.25
C ALA A 143 9.27 -15.51 5.24
N PRO A 144 10.57 -15.15 5.18
CA PRO A 144 11.21 -14.05 5.92
C PRO A 144 11.17 -12.69 5.21
N ASP A 145 11.12 -12.65 3.87
CA ASP A 145 11.27 -11.42 3.07
C ASP A 145 9.94 -10.76 2.66
N ASP A 146 8.84 -11.51 2.70
CA ASP A 146 7.49 -11.08 2.26
C ASP A 146 6.69 -10.34 3.37
N LYS A 147 7.40 -9.61 4.23
CA LYS A 147 6.81 -8.95 5.42
C LYS A 147 6.37 -7.54 5.17
N VAL A 148 7.06 -6.81 4.31
CA VAL A 148 6.79 -5.39 4.05
C VAL A 148 6.89 -5.13 2.57
N PHE A 149 5.84 -4.56 1.99
CA PHE A 149 5.81 -4.21 0.58
C PHE A 149 5.60 -2.71 0.42
N MET A 150 6.56 -2.03 -0.22
CA MET A 150 6.37 -0.65 -0.65
C MET A 150 5.74 -0.63 -2.03
N LEU A 151 4.50 -0.14 -2.11
CA LEU A 151 3.77 0.00 -3.36
C LEU A 151 3.74 1.47 -3.77
N HIS A 152 3.80 1.69 -5.07
CA HIS A 152 3.76 3.02 -5.68
C HIS A 152 2.41 3.24 -6.34
N GLN A 153 1.92 4.47 -6.27
CA GLN A 153 0.71 4.87 -6.97
C GLN A 153 0.87 4.64 -8.48
N GLN A 154 -0.17 4.13 -9.11
CA GLN A 154 -0.23 3.85 -10.53
C GLN A 154 -1.49 4.45 -11.17
N PRO A 155 -1.52 4.62 -12.49
CA PRO A 155 -2.76 4.88 -13.22
C PRO A 155 -3.82 3.81 -12.94
N LEU A 156 -5.08 4.20 -12.81
CA LEU A 156 -6.19 3.26 -12.53
C LEU A 156 -6.31 2.16 -13.57
N SER A 157 -5.92 2.42 -14.82
CA SER A 157 -5.90 1.42 -15.91
C SER A 157 -5.06 0.20 -15.59
N ASN A 158 -4.05 0.32 -14.72
CA ASN A 158 -3.15 -0.79 -14.36
C ASN A 158 -3.77 -1.72 -13.31
N CYS A 159 -4.78 -1.26 -12.58
CA CYS A 159 -5.46 -2.04 -11.52
C CYS A 159 -6.86 -2.50 -11.90
N ARG A 160 -7.41 -2.05 -13.05
CA ARG A 160 -8.70 -2.56 -13.53
C ARG A 160 -8.54 -4.05 -13.85
N PRO A 161 -9.47 -4.91 -13.39
CA PRO A 161 -9.44 -6.34 -13.69
C PRO A 161 -9.59 -6.62 -15.18
#